data_AF-A0A7S1BHD8-F1
#
_entry.id   AF-A0A7S1BHD8-F1
#
_cell.length_a   1.000
_cell.length_b   1.000
_cell.length_c   1.000
_cell.angle_alpha   90.00
_cell.angle_beta   90.00
_cell.angle_gamma   90.00
#
_symmetry.space_group_name_H-M   'P 1'
#
loop_
_entity.id
_entity.type
_entity.pdbx_description
1 polymer ?
#
loop_
_entity_poly.entity_id
_entity_poly.type
_entity_poly.pdbx_seq_one_letter_code
_entity_poly.pdbx_strand_id
1 'polypeptide(L)'
;MNKFLYGFFLFGSSVFVDVKCFLPQVKRSKTNIHSLTSLNIFKSQSKSSSSAYPKYDKETQKWLITSPEQAEGYGPSGSLLRQGPLPFFRRIFSPSDYEQAVLKYMATEKCDRLEAQGNMDAYFENPSDWTYQKLQERSGKLSKRDYVTIDKKRVVLTLTWAVLVTTVLGQIVHEMATTNYSV
;
A
#
# COMPACT_ATOMS: atom_id res chain seq x y z
N MET A 1 47.63 -24.79 -11.84
CA MET A 1 47.18 -24.31 -13.16
C MET A 1 45.67 -24.15 -13.10
N ASN A 2 45.23 -22.90 -12.93
CA ASN A 2 43.82 -22.54 -12.73
C ASN A 2 43.11 -22.36 -14.08
N LYS A 3 41.95 -23.00 -14.25
CA LYS A 3 40.97 -22.65 -15.28
C LYS A 3 39.59 -22.55 -14.62
N PHE A 4 39.31 -21.37 -14.05
CA PHE A 4 37.98 -20.87 -13.77
C PHE A 4 37.68 -19.83 -14.84
N LEU A 5 36.84 -20.16 -15.82
CA LEU A 5 36.33 -19.20 -16.80
C LEU A 5 34.84 -18.99 -16.50
N TYR A 6 34.59 -17.76 -16.05
CA TYR A 6 33.29 -17.17 -15.78
C TYR A 6 32.46 -17.06 -17.07
N GLY A 7 31.30 -17.71 -17.11
CA GLY A 7 30.24 -17.45 -18.06
C GLY A 7 29.34 -16.32 -17.54
N PHE A 8 29.68 -15.09 -17.91
CA PHE A 8 28.96 -13.87 -17.57
C PHE A 8 27.63 -13.81 -18.35
N PHE A 9 26.52 -13.72 -17.63
CA PHE A 9 25.20 -13.39 -18.15
C PHE A 9 25.25 -12.01 -18.85
N LEU A 10 25.07 -11.97 -20.16
CA LEU A 10 24.68 -10.75 -20.86
C LEU A 10 23.16 -10.75 -21.02
N PHE A 11 22.53 -9.95 -20.16
CA PHE A 11 21.13 -9.55 -20.27
C PHE A 11 20.93 -8.76 -21.57
N GLY A 12 20.27 -9.40 -22.54
CA GLY A 12 19.77 -8.79 -23.76
C GLY A 12 18.54 -7.95 -23.48
N SER A 13 18.74 -6.65 -23.64
CA SER A 13 17.84 -5.53 -23.90
C SER A 13 16.43 -5.84 -24.46
N SER A 14 15.46 -5.12 -23.88
CA SER A 14 14.40 -4.39 -24.60
C SER A 14 13.48 -5.19 -25.52
N VAL A 15 12.33 -5.62 -24.98
CA VAL A 15 11.10 -5.74 -25.76
C VAL A 15 10.12 -4.67 -25.27
N PHE A 16 10.23 -3.50 -25.91
CA PHE A 16 9.18 -2.49 -25.93
C PHE A 16 7.99 -3.09 -26.68
N VAL A 17 6.95 -3.49 -25.97
CA VAL A 17 5.66 -3.83 -26.57
C VAL A 17 4.87 -2.53 -26.71
N ASP A 18 5.06 -1.88 -27.86
CA ASP A 18 4.24 -0.77 -28.34
C ASP A 18 2.87 -1.32 -28.78
N VAL A 19 1.87 -1.21 -27.91
CA VAL A 19 0.46 -1.46 -28.25
C VAL A 19 -0.26 -0.12 -28.22
N LYS A 20 0.15 0.78 -29.10
CA LYS A 20 -0.72 1.82 -29.66
C LYS A 20 -1.28 1.33 -30.97
N CYS A 21 -2.41 0.64 -30.92
CA CYS A 21 -3.38 0.68 -32.00
C CYS A 21 -4.70 0.05 -31.54
N PHE A 22 -5.79 0.63 -32.04
CA PHE A 22 -7.15 0.10 -31.97
C PHE A 22 -8.00 0.45 -30.73
N LEU A 23 -8.28 1.75 -30.59
CA LEU A 23 -9.52 2.19 -29.94
C LEU A 23 -10.65 2.27 -30.98
N PRO A 24 -11.72 1.47 -30.88
CA PRO A 24 -12.99 1.81 -31.50
C PRO A 24 -13.76 2.82 -30.62
N GLN A 25 -14.09 3.96 -31.22
CA GLN A 25 -14.96 5.00 -30.66
C GLN A 25 -16.40 4.48 -30.53
N VAL A 26 -16.77 3.96 -29.36
CA VAL A 26 -18.17 3.64 -29.04
C VAL A 26 -18.88 4.91 -28.57
N LYS A 27 -19.58 5.57 -29.49
CA LYS A 27 -20.63 6.53 -29.16
C LYS A 27 -21.85 5.77 -28.64
N ARG A 28 -22.22 5.92 -27.37
CA ARG A 28 -23.55 5.49 -26.87
C ARG A 28 -24.20 6.55 -25.97
N SER A 29 -25.24 7.14 -26.56
CA SER A 29 -26.54 7.54 -26.02
C SER A 29 -26.65 8.11 -24.59
N LYS A 30 -27.04 9.39 -24.52
CA LYS A 30 -27.60 10.02 -23.32
C LYS A 30 -29.02 9.50 -23.10
N THR A 31 -29.24 8.76 -22.01
CA THR A 31 -30.60 8.53 -21.48
C THR A 31 -30.74 9.29 -20.17
N ASN A 32 -31.65 10.27 -20.19
CA ASN A 32 -32.17 10.95 -19.01
C ASN A 32 -33.01 9.96 -18.23
N ILE A 33 -32.55 9.56 -17.04
CA ILE A 33 -33.39 8.87 -16.06
C ILE A 33 -33.56 9.84 -14.88
N HIS A 34 -34.64 10.61 -14.93
CA HIS A 34 -35.20 11.25 -13.75
C HIS A 34 -35.96 10.18 -12.96
N SER A 35 -35.31 9.61 -11.94
CA SER A 35 -36.00 8.86 -10.89
C SER A 35 -35.99 9.72 -9.63
N LEU A 36 -37.12 10.38 -9.40
CA LEU A 36 -37.46 10.99 -8.13
C LEU A 36 -37.77 9.88 -7.10
N THR A 37 -37.72 10.29 -5.83
CA THR A 37 -38.37 9.73 -4.64
C THR A 37 -37.43 9.16 -3.58
N SER A 38 -37.04 10.10 -2.71
CA SER A 38 -36.83 10.03 -1.26
C SER A 38 -36.87 8.67 -0.56
N LEU A 39 -35.86 8.40 0.27
CA LEU A 39 -36.03 8.05 1.70
C LEU A 39 -34.77 8.49 2.47
N ASN A 40 -34.84 9.71 3.04
CA ASN A 40 -33.99 10.14 4.14
C ASN A 40 -34.44 9.40 5.40
N ILE A 41 -33.85 8.23 5.68
CA ILE A 41 -34.10 7.53 6.94
C ILE A 41 -32.72 7.19 7.55
N PHE A 42 -32.48 7.77 8.72
CA PHE A 42 -31.30 7.66 9.59
C PHE A 42 -30.08 8.52 9.23
N LYS A 43 -30.30 9.84 9.29
CA LYS A 43 -29.28 10.79 9.74
C LYS A 43 -28.99 10.53 11.22
N SER A 44 -28.12 9.57 11.51
CA SER A 44 -27.48 9.48 12.83
C SER A 44 -26.58 10.70 12.98
N GLN A 45 -27.01 11.67 13.79
CA GLN A 45 -26.11 12.69 14.32
C GLN A 45 -25.14 11.97 15.26
N SER A 46 -24.02 11.47 14.71
CA SER A 46 -22.86 11.21 15.54
C SER A 46 -22.44 12.57 16.10
N LYS A 47 -22.54 12.69 17.43
CA LYS A 47 -22.03 13.84 18.16
C LYS A 47 -20.53 13.89 17.88
N SER A 48 -20.13 14.74 16.95
CA SER A 48 -18.75 15.19 16.76
C SER A 48 -18.35 15.98 18.02
N SER A 49 -18.04 15.25 19.08
CA SER A 49 -17.53 15.79 20.34
C SER A 49 -16.07 16.14 20.14
N SER A 50 -15.80 17.43 19.90
CA SER A 50 -14.57 18.23 20.05
C SER A 50 -13.17 17.59 20.26
N SER A 51 -12.88 16.38 19.78
CA SER A 51 -11.53 15.81 19.70
C SER A 51 -11.43 14.72 18.64
N ALA A 52 -11.84 15.04 17.41
CA ALA A 52 -11.74 14.12 16.27
C ALA A 52 -10.28 13.74 15.93
N TYR A 53 -9.28 14.48 16.41
CA TYR A 53 -7.87 14.27 16.09
C TYR A 53 -7.01 14.01 17.33
N PRO A 54 -5.90 13.25 17.20
CA PRO A 54 -4.96 13.01 18.28
C PRO A 54 -4.38 14.31 18.82
N LYS A 55 -4.16 14.35 20.13
CA LYS A 55 -3.50 15.48 20.79
C LYS A 55 -2.07 15.12 21.13
N TYR A 56 -1.18 16.10 20.95
CA TYR A 56 0.19 15.99 21.39
C TYR A 56 0.27 16.28 22.88
N ASP A 57 0.74 15.31 23.64
CA ASP A 57 1.08 15.52 25.04
C ASP A 57 2.52 16.00 25.17
N LYS A 58 2.68 17.20 25.75
CA LYS A 58 3.99 17.85 25.92
C LYS A 58 4.82 17.19 27.01
N GLU A 59 4.20 16.50 27.96
CA GLU A 59 4.90 15.86 29.07
C GLU A 59 5.54 14.55 28.62
N THR A 60 4.79 13.72 27.90
CA THR A 60 5.27 12.42 27.40
C THR A 60 5.95 12.49 26.04
N GLN A 61 5.89 13.65 25.36
CA GLN A 61 6.36 13.86 23.98
C GLN A 61 5.75 12.85 22.99
N LYS A 62 4.52 12.41 23.24
CA LYS A 62 3.80 11.39 22.47
C LYS A 62 2.42 11.90 22.04
N TRP A 63 1.95 11.38 20.92
CA TRP A 63 0.59 11.55 20.45
C TRP A 63 -0.32 10.54 21.14
N LEU A 64 -1.40 11.06 21.74
CA LEU A 64 -2.38 10.26 22.46
C LEU A 64 -3.69 10.15 21.67
N ILE A 65 -4.25 8.94 21.70
CA ILE A 65 -5.56 8.63 21.16
C ILE A 65 -6.60 9.28 22.08
N THR A 66 -7.50 10.08 21.51
CA THR A 66 -8.53 10.81 22.25
C THR A 66 -9.92 10.18 22.10
N SER A 67 -10.14 9.34 21.08
CA SER A 67 -11.41 8.60 20.89
C SER A 67 -11.18 7.11 20.59
N PRO A 68 -12.13 6.21 20.92
CA PRO A 68 -12.02 4.79 20.57
C PRO A 68 -12.07 4.54 19.05
N GLU A 69 -12.69 5.42 18.27
CA GLU A 69 -12.72 5.37 16.80
C GLU A 69 -11.30 5.51 16.20
N GLN A 70 -10.44 6.30 16.86
CA GLN A 70 -9.03 6.44 16.49
C GLN A 70 -8.15 5.24 16.87
N ALA A 71 -8.70 4.20 17.51
CA ALA A 71 -8.00 2.93 17.71
C ALA A 71 -8.29 1.92 16.59
N GLU A 72 -9.38 2.09 15.85
CA GLU A 72 -9.85 1.13 14.85
C GLU A 72 -9.11 1.32 13.51
N GLY A 73 -8.01 0.57 13.34
CA GLY A 73 -7.24 0.54 12.09
C GLY A 73 -7.11 -0.86 11.53
N TYR A 74 -6.54 -0.99 10.33
CA TYR A 74 -6.26 -2.31 9.77
C TYR A 74 -4.99 -2.92 10.38
N GLY A 75 -4.98 -4.24 10.56
CA GLY A 75 -3.86 -4.98 11.15
C GLY A 75 -2.63 -5.06 10.23
N PRO A 76 -1.50 -5.58 10.74
CA PRO A 76 -0.24 -5.68 9.97
C PRO A 76 -0.38 -6.44 8.64
N SER A 77 -1.23 -7.47 8.59
CA SER A 77 -1.53 -8.21 7.36
C SER A 77 -2.13 -7.33 6.26
N GLY A 78 -2.91 -6.31 6.63
CA GLY A 78 -3.46 -5.33 5.69
C GLY A 78 -2.38 -4.44 5.08
N SER A 79 -1.32 -4.11 5.83
CA SER A 79 -0.15 -3.40 5.29
C SER A 79 0.63 -4.25 4.30
N LEU A 80 0.81 -5.54 4.60
CA LEU A 80 1.53 -6.47 3.73
C LEU A 80 0.88 -6.58 2.35
N LEU A 81 -0.45 -6.72 2.31
CA LEU A 81 -1.20 -6.86 1.07
C LEU A 81 -1.29 -5.58 0.24
N ARG A 82 -1.16 -4.42 0.89
CA ARG A 82 -1.24 -3.12 0.22
C ARG A 82 0.13 -2.65 -0.23
N GLN A 83 0.99 -2.34 0.74
CA GLN A 83 2.24 -1.58 0.51
C GLN A 83 3.47 -2.48 0.64
N GLY A 84 3.28 -3.80 0.82
CA GLY A 84 4.35 -4.78 0.78
C GLY A 84 5.01 -5.09 2.12
N PRO A 85 6.15 -5.79 2.09
CA PRO A 85 6.74 -6.41 3.29
C PRO A 85 7.42 -5.44 4.25
N LEU A 86 7.90 -4.29 3.76
CA LEU A 86 8.64 -3.33 4.57
C LEU A 86 7.77 -2.70 5.69
N PRO A 87 6.58 -2.14 5.41
CA PRO A 87 5.70 -1.64 6.47
C PRO A 87 5.16 -2.75 7.38
N PHE A 88 5.03 -3.99 6.87
CA PHE A 88 4.67 -5.14 7.69
C PHE A 88 5.72 -5.44 8.77
N PHE A 89 7.00 -5.51 8.39
CA PHE A 89 8.07 -5.74 9.36
C PHE A 89 8.18 -4.60 10.37
N ARG A 90 8.02 -3.34 9.93
CA ARG A 90 8.05 -2.19 10.84
C ARG A 90 6.93 -2.24 11.89
N ARG A 91 5.73 -2.69 11.52
CA ARG A 91 4.62 -2.88 12.46
C ARG A 91 4.88 -4.00 13.48
N ILE A 92 5.63 -5.03 13.11
CA ILE A 92 5.97 -6.13 14.02
C ILE A 92 7.12 -5.74 14.95
N PHE A 93 8.18 -5.17 14.41
CA PHE A 93 9.41 -4.89 15.18
C PHE A 93 9.40 -3.54 15.90
N SER A 94 8.62 -2.56 15.42
CA SER A 94 8.56 -1.21 15.99
C SER A 94 7.13 -0.65 16.01
N PRO A 95 6.19 -1.33 16.70
CA PRO A 95 4.77 -0.94 16.71
C PRO A 95 4.54 0.45 17.32
N SER A 96 5.28 0.82 18.36
CA SER A 96 5.14 2.13 19.03
C SER A 96 5.46 3.28 18.09
N ASP A 97 6.57 3.18 17.36
CA ASP A 97 7.06 4.25 16.50
C ASP A 97 6.17 4.40 15.27
N TYR A 98 5.66 3.26 14.78
CA TYR A 98 4.66 3.21 13.73
C TYR A 98 3.38 3.96 14.14
N GLU A 99 2.82 3.62 15.30
CA GLU A 99 1.60 4.25 15.80
C GLU A 99 1.79 5.76 16.05
N GLN A 100 2.93 6.16 16.60
CA GLN A 100 3.26 7.57 16.79
C GLN A 100 3.34 8.33 15.45
N ALA A 101 3.90 7.72 14.41
CA ALA A 101 3.94 8.33 13.08
C ALA A 101 2.54 8.49 12.48
N VAL A 102 1.67 7.47 12.60
CA VAL A 102 0.28 7.53 12.13
C VAL A 102 -0.51 8.60 12.86
N LEU A 103 -0.42 8.66 14.20
CA LEU A 103 -1.14 9.65 15.00
C LEU A 103 -0.65 11.08 14.70
N LYS A 104 0.66 11.27 14.53
CA LYS A 104 1.25 12.55 14.10
C LYS A 104 0.70 12.98 12.73
N TYR A 105 0.64 12.05 11.78
CA TYR A 105 0.12 12.33 10.44
C TYR A 105 -1.38 12.67 10.49
N MET A 106 -2.15 11.92 11.26
CA MET A 106 -3.58 12.13 11.46
C MET A 106 -3.87 13.52 12.04
N ALA A 107 -3.08 13.97 13.01
CA ALA A 107 -3.20 15.31 13.58
C ALA A 107 -2.76 16.42 12.62
N THR A 108 -1.75 16.17 11.79
CA THR A 108 -1.19 17.17 10.85
C THR A 108 -2.11 17.40 9.66
N GLU A 109 -2.55 16.32 9.00
CA GLU A 109 -3.34 16.37 7.76
C GLU A 109 -4.85 16.28 8.02
N LYS A 110 -5.28 16.11 9.29
CA LYS A 110 -6.68 16.03 9.70
C LYS A 110 -7.48 15.01 8.87
N CYS A 111 -6.89 13.82 8.70
CA CYS A 111 -7.48 12.71 7.96
C CYS A 111 -7.98 11.61 8.90
N ASP A 112 -8.69 10.62 8.35
CA ASP A 112 -9.11 9.44 9.10
C ASP A 112 -7.93 8.47 9.34
N ARG A 113 -8.05 7.60 10.36
CA ARG A 113 -6.98 6.67 10.75
C ARG A 113 -6.58 5.73 9.63
N LEU A 114 -7.55 5.17 8.89
CA LEU A 114 -7.27 4.25 7.79
C LEU A 114 -6.45 4.92 6.69
N GLU A 115 -6.79 6.17 6.39
CA GLU A 115 -6.07 6.97 5.42
C GLU A 115 -4.66 7.33 5.92
N ALA A 116 -4.54 7.70 7.20
CA ALA A 116 -3.25 7.98 7.82
C ALA A 116 -2.32 6.76 7.81
N GLN A 117 -2.85 5.58 8.15
CA GLN A 117 -2.11 4.32 8.08
C GLN A 117 -1.65 4.01 6.65
N GLY A 118 -2.54 4.18 5.65
CA GLY A 118 -2.19 3.96 4.24
C GLY A 118 -1.09 4.89 3.75
N ASN A 119 -1.13 6.17 4.15
CA ASN A 119 -0.10 7.15 3.82
C ASN A 119 1.23 6.87 4.52
N MET A 120 1.22 6.48 5.80
CA MET A 120 2.45 6.13 6.52
C MET A 120 3.07 4.83 5.99
N ASP A 121 2.26 3.84 5.63
CA ASP A 121 2.77 2.62 4.99
C ASP A 121 3.47 2.95 3.66
N ALA A 122 2.88 3.84 2.85
CA ALA A 122 3.50 4.30 1.59
C ALA A 122 4.78 5.13 1.82
N TYR A 123 4.81 5.98 2.85
CA TYR A 123 6.00 6.72 3.25
C TYR A 123 7.14 5.78 3.66
N PHE A 124 6.83 4.71 4.39
CA PHE A 124 7.84 3.74 4.82
C PHE A 124 8.32 2.85 3.68
N GLU A 125 7.48 2.53 2.70
CA GLU A 125 7.87 1.82 1.48
C GLU A 125 8.84 2.65 0.63
N ASN A 126 8.47 3.91 0.33
CA ASN A 126 9.29 4.81 -0.46
C ASN A 126 9.10 6.29 -0.06
N PRO A 127 9.97 6.84 0.81
CA PRO A 127 9.80 8.18 1.35
C PRO A 127 10.01 9.29 0.30
N SER A 128 10.88 9.07 -0.69
CA SER A 128 11.18 10.08 -1.71
C SER A 128 10.01 10.25 -2.68
N ASP A 129 9.45 9.14 -3.17
CA ASP A 129 8.27 9.13 -4.03
C ASP A 129 7.04 9.68 -3.30
N TRP A 130 6.83 9.25 -2.05
CA TRP A 130 5.73 9.76 -1.23
C TRP A 130 5.81 11.29 -1.03
N THR A 131 6.99 11.81 -0.72
CA THR A 131 7.18 13.26 -0.50
C THR A 131 6.89 14.04 -1.79
N TYR A 132 7.35 13.51 -2.93
CA TYR A 132 7.07 14.09 -4.23
C TYR A 132 5.57 14.09 -4.57
N GLN A 133 4.86 12.99 -4.30
CA GLN A 133 3.40 12.91 -4.48
C GLN A 133 2.68 13.92 -3.59
N LYS A 134 3.04 14.02 -2.31
CA LYS A 134 2.42 14.98 -1.38
C LYS A 134 2.68 16.43 -1.76
N LEU A 135 3.86 16.74 -2.26
CA LEU A 135 4.16 18.07 -2.79
C LEU A 135 3.25 18.40 -3.98
N GLN A 136 3.01 17.43 -4.87
CA GLN A 136 2.14 17.63 -6.01
C GLN A 136 0.65 17.73 -5.64
N GLU A 137 0.18 16.93 -4.68
CA GLU A 137 -1.17 17.03 -4.10
C GLU A 137 -1.40 18.42 -3.50
N ARG A 138 -0.43 18.93 -2.73
CA ARG A 138 -0.50 20.28 -2.14
C ARG A 138 -0.45 21.38 -3.21
N SER A 139 0.27 21.16 -4.31
CA SER A 139 0.28 22.09 -5.45
C SER A 139 -0.99 22.00 -6.34
N GLY A 140 -1.91 21.07 -6.05
CA GLY A 140 -3.15 20.88 -6.80
C GLY A 140 -2.99 20.21 -8.17
N LYS A 141 -1.79 19.73 -8.52
CA LYS A 141 -1.50 19.09 -9.82
C LYS A 141 -1.98 17.64 -9.90
N LEU A 142 -2.05 16.97 -8.75
CA LEU A 142 -2.50 15.58 -8.63
C LEU A 142 -3.64 15.50 -7.63
N SER A 143 -4.63 14.68 -7.94
CA SER A 143 -5.70 14.33 -7.00
C SER A 143 -5.13 13.54 -5.83
N LYS A 144 -5.72 13.73 -4.65
CA LYS A 144 -5.39 12.98 -3.43
C LYS A 144 -5.44 11.47 -3.72
N ARG A 145 -4.32 10.79 -3.54
CA ARG A 145 -4.22 9.35 -3.78
C ARG A 145 -4.84 8.57 -2.64
N ASP A 146 -5.73 7.64 -2.98
CA ASP A 146 -6.28 6.68 -2.03
C ASP A 146 -5.33 5.47 -1.90
N TYR A 147 -4.81 5.26 -0.68
CA TYR A 147 -3.91 4.17 -0.32
C TYR A 147 -4.63 3.01 0.40
N VAL A 148 -5.93 3.15 0.67
CA VAL A 148 -6.73 2.17 1.42
C VAL A 148 -7.28 1.08 0.49
N THR A 149 -7.60 1.45 -0.74
CA THR A 149 -8.12 0.53 -1.74
C THR A 149 -7.02 -0.40 -2.27
N ILE A 150 -7.30 -1.71 -2.22
CA ILE A 150 -6.37 -2.76 -2.66
C ILE A 150 -6.53 -2.94 -4.17
N ASP A 151 -5.45 -2.77 -4.92
CA ASP A 151 -5.42 -3.16 -6.33
C ASP A 151 -5.32 -4.70 -6.46
N LYS A 152 -6.48 -5.32 -6.63
CA LYS A 152 -6.63 -6.78 -6.75
C LYS A 152 -5.76 -7.36 -7.87
N LYS A 153 -5.55 -6.62 -8.96
CA LYS A 153 -4.75 -7.10 -10.11
C LYS A 153 -3.27 -7.23 -9.71
N ARG A 154 -2.74 -6.24 -9.01
CA ARG A 154 -1.37 -6.25 -8.49
C ARG A 154 -1.17 -7.41 -7.52
N VAL A 155 -2.11 -7.63 -6.60
CA VAL A 155 -2.04 -8.72 -5.62
C VAL A 155 -2.01 -10.10 -6.30
N VAL A 156 -2.93 -10.34 -7.23
CA VAL A 156 -2.99 -11.61 -7.97
C VAL A 156 -1.71 -11.85 -8.76
N LEU A 157 -1.20 -10.82 -9.45
CA LEU A 157 0.04 -10.94 -10.23
C LEU A 157 1.23 -11.31 -9.34
N THR A 158 1.39 -10.64 -8.19
CA THR A 158 2.49 -10.91 -7.25
C THR A 158 2.39 -12.32 -6.66
N LEU A 159 1.19 -12.79 -6.33
CA LEU A 159 0.98 -14.16 -5.83
C LEU A 159 1.33 -15.21 -6.90
N THR A 160 0.89 -15.01 -8.15
CA THR A 160 1.22 -15.92 -9.26
C THR A 160 2.74 -16.02 -9.46
N TRP A 161 3.44 -14.88 -9.46
CA TRP A 161 4.90 -14.87 -9.59
C TRP A 161 5.60 -15.48 -8.38
N ALA A 162 5.11 -15.22 -7.16
CA ALA A 162 5.68 -15.80 -5.96
C ALA A 162 5.60 -17.33 -6.00
N VAL A 163 4.44 -17.91 -6.36
CA VAL A 163 4.28 -19.37 -6.50
C VAL A 163 5.25 -19.92 -7.55
N LEU A 164 5.33 -19.29 -8.72
CA LEU A 164 6.24 -19.72 -9.78
C LEU A 164 7.69 -19.73 -9.30
N VAL A 165 8.17 -18.64 -8.70
CA VAL A 165 9.55 -18.55 -8.20
C VAL A 165 9.80 -19.56 -7.07
N THR A 166 8.86 -19.73 -6.14
CA THR A 166 8.99 -20.69 -5.03
C THR A 166 9.07 -22.13 -5.53
N THR A 167 8.30 -22.51 -6.56
CA THR A 167 8.39 -23.87 -7.13
C THR A 167 9.74 -24.14 -7.78
N VAL A 168 10.25 -23.20 -8.57
CA VAL A 168 11.56 -23.34 -9.23
C VAL A 168 12.69 -23.41 -8.20
N LEU A 169 12.70 -22.52 -7.20
CA LEU A 169 13.69 -22.57 -6.12
C LEU A 169 13.59 -23.85 -5.29
N GLY A 170 12.37 -24.32 -5.01
CA GLY A 170 12.14 -25.57 -4.31
C GLY A 170 12.71 -26.78 -5.06
N GLN A 171 12.57 -26.82 -6.39
CA GLN A 171 13.18 -27.86 -7.23
C GLN A 171 14.71 -27.83 -7.14
N ILE A 172 15.32 -26.65 -7.25
CA ILE A 172 16.77 -26.50 -7.15
C ILE A 172 17.28 -26.96 -5.78
N VAL A 173 16.62 -26.55 -4.69
CA VAL A 173 17.00 -26.95 -3.33
C VAL A 173 16.82 -28.46 -3.14
N HIS A 174 15.77 -29.06 -3.70
CA HIS A 174 15.56 -30.50 -3.64
C HIS A 174 16.69 -31.25 -4.35
N GLU A 175 17.09 -30.84 -5.56
CA GLU A 175 18.21 -31.45 -6.29
C GLU A 175 19.54 -31.30 -5.54
N MET A 176 19.80 -30.12 -4.95
CA MET A 176 20.99 -29.92 -4.12
C MET A 176 20.97 -30.83 -2.89
N ALA A 177 19.82 -30.98 -2.22
CA ALA A 177 19.70 -31.85 -1.06
C ALA A 177 19.99 -33.31 -1.45
N THR A 178 19.37 -33.84 -2.51
CA THR A 178 19.56 -35.23 -2.92
C THR A 178 20.98 -35.54 -3.38
N THR A 179 21.66 -34.60 -4.04
CA THR A 179 23.05 -34.79 -4.52
C THR A 179 24.05 -34.93 -3.37
N ASN A 180 23.79 -34.29 -2.22
CA ASN A 180 24.66 -34.36 -1.05
C ASN A 180 24.56 -35.68 -0.25
N TYR A 181 23.49 -36.46 -0.43
CA TYR A 181 23.31 -37.75 0.24
C TYR A 181 23.81 -38.95 -0.57
N SER A 182 24.26 -38.73 -1.82
CA SER A 182 24.77 -39.78 -2.72
C SER A 182 26.31 -39.86 -2.77
N VAL A 183 27.00 -39.23 -1.81
CA VAL A 183 28.46 -39.32 -1.60
C VAL A 183 28.74 -40.00 -0.26
#